data_AF-A0A534MV80-F1
#
_entry.id   AF-A0A534MV80-F1
#
_cell.length_a   1.000
_cell.length_b   1.000
_cell.length_c   1.000
_cell.angle_alpha   90.00
_cell.angle_beta   90.00
_cell.angle_gamma   90.00
#
_symmetry.space_group_name_H-M   'P 1'
#
loop_
_entity.id
_entity.type
_entity.pdbx_description
1 polymer ?
#
loop_
_entity_poly.entity_id
_entity_poly.type
_entity_poly.pdbx_seq_one_letter_code
_entity_poly.pdbx_strand_id
1 'polypeptide(L)' 'MASVVDVKRRHESRLMKMRGVVGVGIGQKDGKECICIYVKEDNPKIRSVLPESLDEVPVEVIVTGNFKAL' A
#
# COMPACT_ATOMS: atom_id res chain seq x y z
N MET A 1 17.88 1.30 10.37
CA MET A 1 16.44 1.32 10.07
C MET A 1 16.28 1.87 8.67
N ALA A 2 15.63 1.16 7.75
CA ALA A 2 15.35 1.70 6.42
C ALA A 2 14.30 2.80 6.54
N SER A 3 14.40 3.88 5.76
CA SER A 3 13.36 4.91 5.76
C SER A 3 12.07 4.36 5.14
N VAL A 4 10.91 4.92 5.46
CA VAL A 4 9.64 4.54 4.80
C VAL A 4 9.71 4.69 3.28
N VAL A 5 10.52 5.63 2.78
CA VAL A 5 10.79 5.83 1.36
C VAL A 5 11.52 4.63 0.76
N ASP A 6 12.55 4.12 1.44
CA ASP A 6 13.31 2.94 1.00
C ASP A 6 12.44 1.68 1.00
N VAL A 7 11.61 1.52 2.04
CA VAL A 7 10.65 0.41 2.16
C VAL A 7 9.64 0.47 1.01
N LYS A 8 9.01 1.63 0.75
CA LYS A 8 8.12 1.82 -0.40
C LYS A 8 8.83 1.40 -1.68
N ARG A 9 10.01 1.97 -1.97
CA ARG A 9 10.74 1.74 -3.23
C ARG A 9 11.07 0.27 -3.46
N ARG A 10 11.41 -0.46 -2.39
CA ARG A 10 11.76 -1.90 -2.45
C ARG A 10 10.55 -2.78 -2.79
N HIS A 11 9.38 -2.44 -2.27
CA HIS A 11 8.18 -3.29 -2.38
C HIS A 11 7.20 -2.84 -3.48
N GLU A 12 7.26 -1.58 -3.92
CA GLU A 12 6.31 -0.95 -4.85
C GLU A 12 6.11 -1.78 -6.13
N SER A 13 7.18 -2.21 -6.79
CA SER A 13 7.08 -2.99 -8.04
C SER A 13 6.39 -4.34 -7.86
N ARG A 14 6.51 -4.97 -6.69
CA ARG A 14 5.83 -6.24 -6.39
C ARG A 14 4.36 -6.00 -6.05
N LEU A 15 4.07 -4.97 -5.26
CA LEU A 15 2.71 -4.63 -4.87
C LEU A 15 1.86 -4.20 -6.08
N MET A 16 2.41 -3.38 -6.98
CA MET A 16 1.75 -2.94 -8.20
C MET A 16 1.42 -4.08 -9.19
N LYS A 17 2.06 -5.25 -9.04
CA LYS A 17 1.73 -6.45 -9.85
C LYS A 17 0.57 -7.25 -9.27
N MET A 18 0.14 -6.98 -8.04
CA MET A 18 -0.97 -7.69 -7.43
C MET A 18 -2.29 -7.20 -8.00
N ARG A 19 -3.17 -8.14 -8.35
CA ARG A 19 -4.47 -7.83 -8.92
C ARG A 19 -5.30 -7.00 -7.95
N GLY A 20 -5.71 -5.81 -8.40
CA GLY A 20 -6.59 -4.90 -7.66
C GLY A 20 -5.84 -3.84 -6.82
N VAL A 21 -4.52 -3.90 -6.74
CA VAL A 21 -3.70 -2.75 -6.31
C VAL A 21 -3.64 -1.75 -7.46
N VAL A 22 -3.88 -0.49 -7.15
CA VAL A 22 -3.91 0.62 -8.12
C VAL A 22 -2.88 1.70 -7.79
N GLY A 23 -2.25 1.64 -6.61
CA GLY A 23 -1.18 2.55 -6.22
C GLY A 23 -0.50 2.15 -4.92
N VAL A 24 0.70 2.69 -4.69
CA VAL A 24 1.43 2.59 -3.42
C VAL A 24 1.94 3.98 -3.05
N GLY A 25 1.70 4.39 -1.82
CA GLY A 25 2.07 5.71 -1.29
C GLY A 25 2.70 5.64 0.09
N ILE A 26 3.06 6.81 0.59
CA ILE A 26 3.50 7.01 1.98
C ILE A 26 2.48 7.95 2.60
N GLY A 27 1.96 7.57 3.76
CA GLY A 27 1.00 8.35 4.51
C GLY A 27 1.40 8.46 5.97
N GLN A 28 0.49 9.00 6.76
CA GLN A 28 0.58 8.99 8.21
C GLN A 28 -0.69 8.43 8.82
N LYS A 29 -0.52 7.55 9.79
CA LYS A 29 -1.58 7.00 10.63
C LYS A 29 -1.19 7.16 12.09
N ASP A 30 -2.05 7.79 12.88
CA ASP A 30 -1.81 8.05 14.31
C ASP A 30 -0.45 8.72 14.60
N GLY A 31 -0.01 9.64 13.72
CA GLY A 31 1.25 10.36 13.84
C GLY A 31 2.50 9.55 13.46
N LYS A 32 2.35 8.33 12.90
CA LYS A 32 3.44 7.49 12.42
C LYS A 32 3.39 7.33 10.91
N GLU A 33 4.55 7.31 10.26
CA GLU A 33 4.64 7.01 8.84
C GLU A 33 4.19 5.58 8.55
N CYS A 34 3.42 5.42 7.48
CA CYS A 34 2.90 4.13 7.03
C CYS A 34 3.01 4.00 5.51
N ILE A 35 3.00 2.76 5.01
CA ILE A 35 2.84 2.47 3.59
C ILE A 35 1.35 2.41 3.28
N CYS A 36 0.88 3.27 2.38
CA CYS A 36 -0.49 3.23 1.90
C CYS A 36 -0.56 2.32 0.67
N ILE A 37 -1.41 1.30 0.69
CA ILE A 37 -1.73 0.47 -0.47
C ILE A 37 -3.13 0.85 -0.94
N TYR A 38 -3.20 1.43 -2.14
CA TYR A 38 -4.45 1.83 -2.74
C TYR A 38 -5.03 0.67 -3.56
N VAL A 39 -6.28 0.31 -3.28
CA VAL A 39 -6.99 -0.76 -3.98
C VAL A 39 -8.24 -0.23 -4.67
N LYS A 40 -8.56 -0.85 -5.82
CA LYS A 40 -9.72 -0.47 -6.63
C LYS A 40 -11.05 -0.66 -5.89
N GLU A 41 -11.18 -1.74 -5.16
CA GLU A 41 -12.43 -2.16 -4.52
C GLU A 41 -12.12 -2.86 -3.20
N ASP A 42 -13.08 -2.84 -2.27
CA ASP A 42 -12.95 -3.57 -1.01
C ASP A 42 -13.21 -5.06 -1.24
N ASN A 43 -12.14 -5.80 -1.57
CA ASN A 43 -12.20 -7.22 -1.87
C ASN A 43 -11.55 -8.05 -0.76
N PRO A 44 -12.29 -8.93 -0.07
CA PRO A 44 -11.75 -9.79 0.99
C PRO A 44 -10.54 -10.62 0.55
N LYS A 45 -10.51 -11.07 -0.72
CA LYS A 45 -9.39 -11.86 -1.27
C LYS A 45 -8.11 -11.05 -1.42
N ILE A 46 -8.23 -9.73 -1.65
CA ILE A 46 -7.08 -8.83 -1.72
C ILE A 46 -6.60 -8.54 -0.30
N ARG A 47 -7.51 -8.19 0.61
CA ARG A 47 -7.18 -7.94 2.02
C ARG A 47 -6.44 -9.11 2.68
N SER A 48 -6.83 -10.35 2.37
CA SER A 48 -6.18 -11.53 2.94
C SER A 48 -4.75 -11.77 2.46
N VAL A 49 -4.34 -11.20 1.32
CA VAL A 49 -2.98 -11.37 0.78
C VAL A 49 -2.09 -10.15 0.97
N LEU A 50 -2.68 -8.99 1.30
CA LEU A 50 -1.92 -7.79 1.60
C LEU A 50 -1.24 -7.93 2.97
N PRO A 51 0.06 -7.62 3.07
CA PRO A 51 0.74 -7.66 4.35
C PRO A 51 0.27 -6.52 5.25
N GLU A 52 0.22 -6.77 6.55
CA GLU A 52 -0.08 -5.74 7.56
C GLU A 52 1.11 -4.82 7.86
N SER A 53 2.33 -5.25 7.49
CA SER A 53 3.55 -4.45 7.60
C SER A 53 4.59 -4.85 6.54
N LEU A 54 5.49 -3.93 6.20
CA LEU A 54 6.62 -4.13 5.29
C LEU A 54 7.87 -3.60 5.97
N ASP A 55 8.87 -4.45 6.19
CA ASP A 55 10.13 -4.08 6.85
C ASP A 55 9.89 -3.27 8.16
N GLU A 56 8.96 -3.76 8.99
CA GLU A 56 8.50 -3.14 10.26
C GLU A 56 7.70 -1.82 10.11
N VAL A 57 7.48 -1.34 8.88
CA VAL A 57 6.62 -0.18 8.62
C VAL A 57 5.16 -0.66 8.50
N PRO A 58 4.21 -0.05 9.23
CA PRO A 58 2.81 -0.44 9.16
C PRO A 58 2.22 -0.16 7.77
N VAL A 59 1.32 -1.03 7.32
CA VAL A 59 0.59 -0.88 6.07
C VAL A 59 -0.84 -0.44 6.36
N GLU A 60 -1.31 0.53 5.58
CA GLU A 60 -2.70 0.95 5.55
C GLU A 60 -3.31 0.69 4.17
N VAL A 61 -4.42 -0.02 4.14
CA VAL A 61 -5.15 -0.32 2.89
C VAL A 61 -6.26 0.70 2.69
N ILE A 62 -6.22 1.41 1.56
CA ILE A 62 -7.15 2.48 1.22
C ILE A 62 -7.92 2.10 -0.04
N VAL A 63 -9.25 2.05 0.06
CA VAL A 63 -10.13 1.77 -1.08
C VAL A 63 -10.43 3.08 -1.81
N THR A 64 -9.96 3.21 -3.06
CA THR A 64 -10.02 4.46 -3.81
C THR A 64 -10.97 4.44 -5.00
N GLY A 65 -11.40 3.27 -5.47
CA GLY A 65 -12.01 3.15 -6.79
C GLY A 65 -10.95 3.17 -7.90
N ASN A 66 -11.39 3.44 -9.14
CA ASN A 66 -10.48 3.58 -10.28
C ASN A 66 -9.78 4.94 -10.26
N PHE A 67 -8.45 4.96 -10.27
CA PHE A 67 -7.71 6.14 -10.70
C PHE A 67 -7.86 6.30 -12.22
N LYS A 68 -8.36 7.47 -12.67
CA LYS A 68 -8.21 7.93 -14.05
C LYS A 68 -7.15 9.03 -14.06
N ALA A 69 -6.09 8.85 -14.83
CA ALA A 69 -5.23 9.96 -15.19
C ALA A 69 -6.06 10.98 -16.00
N LEU A 70 -5.90 12.26 -15.69
CA LEU A 70 -6.44 13.38 -16.46
C LEU A 70 -5.48 13.78 -17.58
#